data_AF-A0A4V1E9H0-F1
#
_entry.id   AF-A0A4V1E9H0-F1
#
_cell.length_a   1.000
_cell.length_b   1.000
_cell.length_c   1.000
_cell.angle_alpha   90.00
_cell.angle_beta   90.00
_cell.angle_gamma   90.00
#
_symmetry.space_group_name_H-M   'P 1'
#
loop_
_entity.id
_entity.type
_entity.pdbx_description
1 polymer ?
#
loop_
_entity_poly.entity_id
_entity_poly.type
_entity_poly.pdbx_seq_one_letter_code
_entity_poly.pdbx_strand_id
1 'polypeptide(L)'
;MKKPLAAVVLVAGMLLSGCGTPKMSVEESCKFLNGDTFVPSGNQQQQADQIAKHYQEVADKVAPEVAEPIQKMADIMKKVAGTSLGTKTAEQTRQLSEQNNKIGEVCK
;
A
#
# COMPACT_ATOMS: atom_id res chain seq x y z
N MET A 1 35.39 15.95 41.20
CA MET A 1 34.06 16.16 40.62
C MET A 1 33.99 15.42 39.29
N LYS A 2 33.08 14.45 39.17
CA LYS A 2 32.89 13.59 37.98
C LYS A 2 32.04 14.34 36.95
N LYS A 3 32.50 14.41 35.70
CA LYS A 3 31.66 14.75 34.53
C LYS A 3 31.75 13.57 33.57
N PRO A 4 30.72 12.73 33.42
CA PRO A 4 30.71 11.77 32.34
C PRO A 4 30.44 12.54 31.03
N LEU A 5 31.31 12.33 30.05
CA LEU A 5 31.10 12.74 28.68
C LEU A 5 29.79 12.10 28.21
N ALA A 6 28.83 12.93 27.82
CA ALA A 6 27.60 12.50 27.17
C ALA A 6 28.00 11.82 25.86
N ALA A 7 28.05 10.49 25.89
CA ALA A 7 28.20 9.67 24.72
C ALA A 7 26.97 9.92 23.84
N VAL A 8 27.21 10.58 22.71
CA VAL A 8 26.30 10.68 21.58
C VAL A 8 26.07 9.25 21.09
N VAL A 9 25.05 8.58 21.62
CA VAL A 9 24.55 7.33 21.07
C VAL A 9 23.62 7.72 19.93
N LEU A 10 24.20 7.93 18.76
CA LEU A 10 23.49 7.81 17.49
C LEU A 10 22.95 6.38 17.44
N VAL A 11 21.67 6.22 17.77
CA VAL A 11 20.92 5.01 17.49
C VAL A 11 20.67 4.99 15.97
N ALA A 12 21.73 4.73 15.21
CA ALA A 12 21.62 4.13 13.89
C ALA A 12 21.29 2.65 14.10
N GLY A 13 20.09 2.40 14.61
CA GLY A 13 19.55 1.06 14.80
C GLY A 13 19.16 0.48 13.45
N MET A 14 19.87 -0.59 13.08
CA MET A 14 19.40 -1.63 12.15
C MET A 14 19.36 -1.26 10.65
N LEU A 15 20.52 -0.92 10.11
CA LEU A 15 20.86 -1.40 8.77
C LEU A 15 21.34 -2.84 8.93
N LEU A 16 20.50 -3.84 8.57
CA LEU A 16 20.86 -5.19 8.05
C LEU A 16 19.73 -6.20 8.30
N SER A 17 18.77 -6.29 7.37
CA SER A 17 18.26 -7.58 6.86
C SER A 17 17.23 -7.34 5.75
N GLY A 18 17.60 -7.66 4.50
CA GLY A 18 16.64 -7.82 3.41
C GLY A 18 16.99 -6.99 2.18
N CYS A 19 17.27 -7.66 1.07
CA CYS A 19 17.28 -7.06 -0.26
C CYS A 19 15.81 -6.71 -0.61
N GLY A 20 15.34 -5.57 -0.13
CA GLY A 20 13.97 -5.09 -0.34
C GLY A 20 13.94 -3.57 -0.38
N THR A 21 13.05 -3.02 -1.19
CA THR A 21 12.82 -1.57 -1.23
C THR A 21 12.45 -1.09 0.17
N PRO A 22 13.11 -0.05 0.71
CA PRO A 22 12.73 0.53 1.99
C PRO A 22 11.24 0.92 1.97
N LYS A 23 10.48 0.44 2.96
CA LYS A 23 9.07 0.80 3.10
C LYS A 23 8.93 2.11 3.87
N MET A 24 7.93 2.90 3.50
CA MET A 24 7.57 4.14 4.19
C MET A 24 7.10 3.87 5.62
N SER A 25 7.21 4.89 6.48
CA SER A 25 6.46 4.92 7.74
C SER A 25 4.94 4.99 7.49
N VAL A 26 4.13 4.74 8.52
CA VAL A 26 2.67 4.84 8.41
C VAL A 26 2.25 6.26 8.00
N GLU A 27 2.82 7.29 8.62
CA GLU A 27 2.51 8.70 8.30
C GLU A 27 2.84 9.04 6.84
N GLU A 28 4.04 8.68 6.38
CA GLU A 28 4.46 8.91 4.98
C GLU A 28 3.57 8.14 4.00
N SER A 29 3.17 6.92 4.36
CA SER A 29 2.25 6.10 3.55
C SER A 29 0.91 6.80 3.38
N CYS A 30 0.31 7.29 4.45
CA CYS A 30 -0.98 7.96 4.40
C CYS A 30 -0.91 9.28 3.61
N LYS A 31 0.19 10.03 3.76
CA LYS A 31 0.46 11.22 2.94
C LYS A 31 0.62 10.86 1.46
N PHE A 32 1.35 9.79 1.17
CA PHE A 32 1.54 9.28 -0.19
C PHE A 32 0.20 8.88 -0.83
N LEU A 33 -0.64 8.11 -0.13
CA LEU A 33 -1.95 7.71 -0.62
C LEU A 33 -2.89 8.89 -0.88
N ASN A 34 -2.88 9.90 0.00
CA ASN A 34 -3.69 11.11 -0.18
C ASN A 34 -3.26 11.95 -1.39
N GLY A 35 -2.00 11.81 -1.83
CA GLY A 35 -1.45 12.49 -3.01
C GLY A 35 -1.48 11.65 -4.28
N ASP A 36 -2.02 10.44 -4.24
CA ASP A 36 -2.03 9.53 -5.38
C ASP A 36 -3.09 9.94 -6.41
N THR A 37 -2.63 10.29 -7.61
CA THR A 37 -3.47 10.77 -8.71
C THR A 37 -3.62 9.74 -9.83
N PHE A 38 -3.43 8.46 -9.54
CA PHE A 38 -3.54 7.40 -10.54
C PHE A 38 -4.94 7.36 -11.19
N VAL A 39 -4.97 7.35 -12.53
CA VAL A 39 -6.20 7.23 -13.33
C VAL A 39 -5.98 6.17 -14.41
N PRO A 40 -6.71 5.04 -14.36
CA PRO A 40 -6.57 3.99 -15.38
C PRO A 40 -7.27 4.40 -16.68
N SER A 41 -6.88 3.76 -17.79
CA SER A 41 -7.42 4.05 -19.12
C SER A 41 -7.79 2.77 -19.89
N GLY A 42 -8.52 2.94 -21.00
CA GLY A 42 -8.96 1.83 -21.86
C GLY A 42 -10.29 1.22 -21.43
N ASN A 43 -10.55 -0.02 -21.82
CA ASN A 43 -11.76 -0.74 -21.45
C ASN A 43 -11.72 -1.25 -20.00
N GLN A 44 -12.84 -1.77 -19.49
CA GLN A 44 -12.98 -2.18 -18.09
C GLN A 44 -11.97 -3.25 -17.66
N GLN A 45 -11.66 -4.21 -18.53
CA GLN A 45 -10.66 -5.24 -18.26
C GLN A 45 -9.25 -4.66 -18.14
N GLN A 46 -8.89 -3.77 -19.07
CA GLN A 46 -7.60 -3.06 -19.07
C GLN A 46 -7.46 -2.16 -17.85
N GLN A 47 -8.53 -1.44 -17.48
CA GLN A 47 -8.54 -0.62 -16.28
C GLN A 47 -8.37 -1.48 -15.03
N ALA A 48 -9.04 -2.64 -14.96
CA ALA A 48 -8.92 -3.53 -13.82
C ALA A 48 -7.49 -4.07 -13.64
N ASP A 49 -6.82 -4.42 -14.74
CA ASP A 49 -5.42 -4.85 -14.74
C ASP A 49 -4.47 -3.72 -14.29
N GLN A 50 -4.67 -2.51 -14.81
CA GLN A 50 -3.87 -1.34 -14.42
C GLN A 50 -4.04 -1.01 -12.93
N ILE A 51 -5.27 -1.02 -12.42
CA ILE A 51 -5.55 -0.81 -10.98
C ILE A 51 -4.89 -1.92 -10.14
N ALA A 52 -4.96 -3.19 -10.57
CA ALA A 52 -4.32 -4.30 -9.84
C ALA A 52 -2.81 -4.10 -9.71
N LYS A 53 -2.15 -3.72 -10.81
CA LYS A 53 -0.72 -3.42 -10.84
C LYS A 53 -0.38 -2.21 -9.97
N HIS A 54 -1.16 -1.14 -10.07
CA HIS A 54 -0.99 0.05 -9.26
C HIS A 54 -1.06 -0.28 -7.76
N TYR A 55 -2.09 -1.03 -7.32
CA TYR A 55 -2.18 -1.46 -5.93
C TYR A 55 -0.99 -2.32 -5.49
N GLN A 56 -0.51 -3.24 -6.34
CA GLN A 56 0.71 -4.01 -6.02
C GLN A 56 1.92 -3.09 -5.80
N GLU A 57 2.16 -2.14 -6.72
CA GLU A 57 3.27 -1.19 -6.63
C GLU A 57 3.18 -0.28 -5.41
N VAL A 58 1.96 0.09 -5.00
CA VAL A 58 1.72 0.86 -3.78
C VAL A 58 2.01 0.00 -2.54
N ALA A 59 1.51 -1.24 -2.48
CA ALA A 59 1.73 -2.15 -1.34
C ALA A 59 3.22 -2.47 -1.10
N ASP A 60 4.04 -2.44 -2.15
CA ASP A 60 5.48 -2.63 -2.04
C ASP A 60 6.21 -1.45 -1.39
N LYS A 61 5.62 -0.24 -1.43
CA LYS A 61 6.23 1.01 -0.95
C LYS A 61 5.74 1.44 0.44
N VAL A 62 4.48 1.18 0.77
CA VAL A 62 3.84 1.68 2.01
C VAL A 62 4.13 0.80 3.23
N ALA A 63 3.90 1.34 4.42
CA ALA A 63 4.01 0.64 5.69
C ALA A 63 3.21 -0.68 5.69
N PRO A 64 3.69 -1.76 6.34
CA PRO A 64 3.03 -3.06 6.34
C PRO A 64 1.53 -3.04 6.69
N GLU A 65 1.13 -2.22 7.65
CA GLU A 65 -0.25 -2.06 8.13
C GLU A 65 -1.18 -1.47 7.05
N VAL A 66 -0.61 -0.66 6.15
CA VAL A 66 -1.30 -0.08 4.99
C VAL A 66 -1.18 -1.00 3.78
N ALA A 67 -0.06 -1.71 3.64
CA ALA A 67 0.24 -2.58 2.52
C ALA A 67 -0.69 -3.79 2.45
N GLU A 68 -1.01 -4.42 3.59
CA GLU A 68 -1.85 -5.63 3.62
C GLU A 68 -3.26 -5.42 3.00
N PRO A 69 -4.04 -4.40 3.39
CA PRO A 69 -5.34 -4.16 2.75
C PRO A 69 -5.20 -3.79 1.27
N ILE A 70 -4.17 -3.03 0.87
CA ILE A 70 -3.93 -2.66 -0.54
C ILE A 70 -3.59 -3.90 -1.38
N GLN A 71 -2.78 -4.82 -0.85
CA GLN A 71 -2.47 -6.09 -1.52
C GLN A 71 -3.74 -6.91 -1.79
N LYS A 72 -4.66 -6.98 -0.82
CA LYS A 72 -5.95 -7.66 -1.00
C LYS A 72 -6.79 -6.99 -2.09
N MET A 73 -6.75 -5.65 -2.18
CA MET A 73 -7.40 -4.93 -3.27
C MET A 73 -6.76 -5.27 -4.62
N ALA A 74 -5.42 -5.35 -4.69
CA ALA A 74 -4.69 -5.78 -5.88
C ALA A 74 -5.16 -7.17 -6.36
N ASP A 75 -5.29 -8.13 -5.43
CA ASP A 75 -5.73 -9.49 -5.73
C ASP A 75 -7.18 -9.55 -6.24
N ILE A 76 -8.09 -8.76 -5.65
CA ILE A 76 -9.47 -8.64 -6.14
C ILE A 76 -9.48 -8.10 -7.56
N MET A 77 -8.71 -7.04 -7.82
CA MET A 77 -8.64 -6.40 -9.13
C MET A 77 -8.00 -7.29 -10.19
N LYS A 78 -7.01 -8.09 -9.81
CA LYS A 78 -6.43 -9.13 -10.66
C LYS A 78 -7.46 -10.19 -11.07
N LYS A 79 -8.32 -10.61 -10.15
CA LYS A 79 -9.44 -11.51 -10.45
C LYS A 79 -10.45 -10.85 -11.41
N VAL A 80 -10.78 -9.57 -11.19
CA VAL A 80 -11.67 -8.80 -12.07
C VAL A 80 -11.08 -8.71 -13.49
N ALA A 81 -9.79 -8.41 -13.62
CA ALA A 81 -9.09 -8.35 -14.89
C ALA A 81 -9.04 -9.71 -15.63
N GLY A 82 -9.08 -10.81 -14.88
CA GLY A 82 -9.18 -12.16 -15.43
C GLY A 82 -10.55 -12.50 -16.03
N THR A 83 -11.55 -11.65 -15.88
CA THR A 83 -12.88 -11.83 -16.50
C THR A 83 -12.95 -11.20 -17.89
N SER A 84 -13.84 -11.69 -18.75
CA SER A 84 -14.02 -11.17 -20.11
C SER A 84 -14.54 -9.73 -20.16
N LEU A 85 -15.26 -9.29 -19.13
CA LEU A 85 -15.85 -7.95 -19.07
C LEU A 85 -15.07 -6.98 -18.17
N GLY A 86 -14.24 -7.45 -17.25
CA GLY A 86 -13.56 -6.57 -16.29
C GLY A 86 -14.50 -5.89 -15.29
N THR A 87 -15.74 -6.38 -15.16
CA THR A 87 -16.74 -5.83 -14.24
C THR A 87 -16.61 -6.45 -12.85
N LYS A 88 -16.83 -5.63 -11.82
CA LYS A 88 -16.85 -6.11 -10.43
C LYS A 88 -18.22 -6.69 -10.11
N THR A 89 -18.25 -7.80 -9.39
CA THR A 89 -19.47 -8.28 -8.73
C THR A 89 -19.79 -7.40 -7.50
N ALA A 90 -21.02 -7.49 -7.00
CA ALA A 90 -21.41 -6.83 -5.76
C ALA A 90 -20.50 -7.23 -4.58
N GLU A 91 -20.14 -8.52 -4.53
CA GLU A 91 -19.24 -9.06 -3.50
C GLU A 91 -17.82 -8.47 -3.61
N GLN A 92 -17.27 -8.38 -4.82
CA GLN A 92 -15.96 -7.75 -5.02
C GLN A 92 -15.96 -6.27 -4.67
N THR A 93 -17.04 -5.55 -4.99
CA THR A 93 -17.23 -4.15 -4.59
C THR A 93 -17.27 -4.00 -3.07
N ARG A 94 -17.99 -4.89 -2.37
CA ARG A 94 -18.02 -4.92 -0.90
C ARG A 94 -16.63 -5.16 -0.32
N GLN A 95 -15.90 -6.15 -0.81
CA GLN A 95 -14.55 -6.48 -0.33
C GLN A 95 -13.54 -5.34 -0.53
N LEU A 96 -13.63 -4.62 -1.67
CA LEU A 96 -12.81 -3.43 -1.92
C LEU A 96 -13.13 -2.31 -0.92
N SER A 97 -14.42 -2.06 -0.67
CA SER A 97 -14.86 -1.07 0.32
C SER A 97 -14.34 -1.39 1.72
N GLU A 98 -14.40 -2.66 2.12
CA GLU A 98 -13.86 -3.11 3.42
C GLU A 98 -12.37 -2.88 3.56
N GLN A 99 -11.59 -3.11 2.51
CA GLN A 99 -10.15 -2.85 2.57
C GLN A 99 -9.85 -1.34 2.59
N ASN A 100 -10.60 -0.53 1.84
CA ASN A 100 -10.51 0.93 1.92
C ASN A 100 -10.82 1.44 3.33
N ASN A 101 -11.83 0.89 3.99
CA ASN A 101 -12.16 1.27 5.37
C ASN A 101 -11.01 0.95 6.34
N LYS A 102 -10.36 -0.21 6.19
CA LYS A 102 -9.17 -0.57 7.00
C LYS A 102 -8.01 0.38 6.78
N ILE A 103 -7.75 0.78 5.52
CA ILE A 103 -6.76 1.82 5.21
C ILE A 103 -7.14 3.12 5.94
N GLY A 104 -8.41 3.50 5.85
CA GLY A 104 -8.97 4.67 6.53
C GLY A 104 -8.98 4.56 8.06
N GLU A 105 -8.83 3.38 8.67
CA GLU A 105 -8.63 3.22 10.12
C GLU A 105 -7.21 3.52 10.56
N VAL A 106 -6.23 3.23 9.69
CA VAL A 106 -4.80 3.49 9.92
C VAL A 106 -4.44 4.94 9.60
N CYS A 107 -5.02 5.50 8.53
CA CYS A 107 -4.69 6.83 8.01
C CYS A 107 -5.59 7.97 8.54
N LYS A 108 -6.13 7.82 9.75
CA LYS A 108 -6.99 8.84 10.40
C LYS A 108 -6.22 10.07 10.87
#